data_AF-A0A9D5J8V6-F1
#
_entry.id   AF-A0A9D5J8V6-F1
#
_cell.length_a   1.000
_cell.length_b   1.000
_cell.length_c   1.000
_cell.angle_alpha   90.00
_cell.angle_beta   90.00
_cell.angle_gamma   90.00
#
_symmetry.space_group_name_H-M   'P 1'
#
loop_
_entity.id
_entity.type
_entity.pdbx_description
1 polymer ?
#
loop_
_entity_poly.entity_id
_entity_poly.type
_entity_poly.pdbx_seq_one_letter_code
_entity_poly.pdbx_strand_id
1 'polypeptide(L)'
;MADRITRAVYANDIDATTTDFDDETKKTVTRSQLGDLSGKMHALGNYRSLTQRRADPDTGKYAYDAHFTNGTMLVELRIDPSGKVGAYRVSPEQGR
;
A
#
# COMPACT_ATOMS: atom_id res chain seq x y z
N MET A 1 1.90 10.53 0.92
CA MET A 1 1.94 9.58 -0.21
C MET A 1 1.42 8.21 0.19
N ALA A 2 2.09 7.47 1.08
CA ALA A 2 1.70 6.09 1.45
C ALA A 2 0.24 5.94 1.94
N ASP A 3 -0.25 6.84 2.81
CA ASP A 3 -1.64 6.83 3.28
C ASP A 3 -2.64 7.04 2.13
N ARG A 4 -2.33 7.95 1.20
CA ARG A 4 -3.16 8.21 0.02
C ARG A 4 -3.28 6.98 -0.87
N ILE A 5 -2.15 6.33 -1.17
CA ILE A 5 -2.12 5.09 -1.97
C ILE A 5 -2.91 4.00 -1.25
N THR A 6 -2.71 3.83 0.05
CA THR A 6 -3.42 2.82 0.85
C THR A 6 -4.93 3.04 0.85
N ARG A 7 -5.39 4.30 0.93
CA ARG A 7 -6.81 4.67 0.78
C ARG A 7 -7.35 4.40 -0.63
N ALA A 8 -6.56 4.67 -1.66
CA ALA A 8 -6.95 4.38 -3.04
C ALA A 8 -7.09 2.88 -3.29
N VAL A 9 -6.17 2.07 -2.74
CA VAL A 9 -6.26 0.60 -2.75
C VAL A 9 -7.50 0.12 -2.03
N TYR A 10 -7.76 0.65 -0.82
CA TYR A 10 -8.98 0.34 -0.08
C TYR A 10 -10.24 0.66 -0.89
N ALA A 11 -10.29 1.83 -1.53
CA ALA A 11 -11.40 2.27 -2.39
C ALA A 11 -11.49 1.54 -3.74
N ASN A 12 -10.58 0.60 -4.03
CA ASN A 12 -10.46 -0.07 -5.33
C ASN A 12 -10.31 0.90 -6.51
N ASP A 13 -9.62 2.02 -6.29
CA ASP A 13 -9.36 3.07 -7.28
C ASP A 13 -7.97 2.90 -7.88
N ILE A 14 -7.91 2.32 -9.09
CA ILE A 14 -6.64 2.03 -9.76
C ILE A 14 -5.92 3.30 -10.22
N ASP A 15 -6.66 4.33 -10.61
CA ASP A 15 -6.08 5.57 -11.13
C ASP A 15 -5.41 6.34 -9.99
N ALA A 16 -6.10 6.46 -8.84
CA ALA A 16 -5.53 7.06 -7.64
C ALA A 16 -4.40 6.23 -7.03
N THR A 17 -4.47 4.89 -7.12
CA THR A 17 -3.40 4.00 -6.64
C THR A 17 -2.12 4.20 -7.43
N THR A 18 -2.23 4.29 -8.75
CA THR A 18 -1.08 4.30 -9.68
C THR A 18 -0.53 5.70 -9.96
N THR A 19 -1.20 6.77 -9.51
CA THR A 19 -0.79 8.16 -9.74
C THR A 19 0.67 8.45 -9.33
N ASP A 20 1.14 7.86 -8.23
CA ASP A 20 2.49 8.06 -7.69
C ASP A 20 3.51 7.01 -8.15
N PHE A 21 3.08 6.02 -8.92
CA PHE A 21 3.93 4.90 -9.33
C PHE A 21 4.81 5.32 -10.51
N ASP A 22 5.97 4.66 -10.65
CA ASP A 22 6.74 4.75 -11.89
C ASP A 22 6.03 4.01 -13.03
N ASP A 23 6.36 4.35 -14.28
CA ASP A 23 5.63 3.83 -15.44
C ASP A 23 5.81 2.31 -15.65
N GLU A 24 6.86 1.71 -15.10
CA GLU A 24 7.07 0.27 -15.14
C GLU A 24 6.14 -0.43 -14.15
N THR A 25 6.08 0.04 -12.91
CA THR A 25 5.25 -0.50 -11.84
C THR A 25 3.78 -0.35 -12.19
N LYS A 26 3.35 0.78 -12.78
CA LYS A 26 1.97 0.97 -13.27
C LYS A 26 1.51 -0.15 -14.19
N LYS A 27 2.38 -0.64 -15.09
CA LYS A 27 2.04 -1.71 -16.05
C LYS A 27 1.82 -3.06 -15.37
N THR A 28 2.35 -3.24 -14.17
CA THR A 28 2.23 -4.49 -13.41
C THR A 28 0.97 -4.55 -12.53
N VAL A 29 0.36 -3.40 -12.24
CA VAL A 29 -0.84 -3.31 -11.40
C VAL A 29 -2.06 -3.64 -12.24
N THR A 30 -2.76 -4.73 -11.87
CA THR A 30 -4.01 -5.12 -12.52
C THR A 30 -5.22 -4.78 -11.66
N ARG A 31 -6.37 -4.50 -12.30
CA ARG A 31 -7.65 -4.29 -11.60
C ARG A 31 -8.06 -5.51 -10.75
N SER A 32 -7.73 -6.73 -11.19
CA SER A 32 -8.02 -7.94 -10.43
C SER A 32 -7.25 -7.98 -9.12
N GLN A 33 -5.92 -7.74 -9.15
CA GLN A 33 -5.11 -7.70 -7.94
C GLN A 33 -5.55 -6.60 -6.98
N LEU A 34 -5.93 -5.43 -7.52
CA LEU A 34 -6.47 -4.33 -6.72
C LEU A 34 -7.78 -4.74 -6.04
N GLY A 35 -8.71 -5.34 -6.78
CA GLY A 35 -9.99 -5.82 -6.25
C GLY A 35 -9.81 -6.89 -5.17
N ASP A 36 -8.91 -7.85 -5.40
CA ASP A 36 -8.60 -8.90 -4.41
C ASP A 36 -8.00 -8.32 -3.13
N LEU A 37 -7.13 -7.32 -3.25
CA LEU A 37 -6.53 -6.65 -2.11
C LEU A 37 -7.52 -5.76 -1.36
N SER A 38 -8.33 -4.98 -2.08
CA SER A 38 -9.43 -4.17 -1.53
C SER A 38 -10.41 -5.06 -0.76
N GLY A 39 -10.81 -6.21 -1.31
CA GLY A 39 -11.67 -7.18 -0.64
C GLY A 39 -11.07 -7.70 0.68
N LYS A 40 -9.76 -8.01 0.69
CA LYS A 40 -9.05 -8.42 1.92
C LYS A 40 -8.98 -7.31 2.96
N MET A 41 -8.75 -6.06 2.54
CA MET A 41 -8.76 -4.91 3.45
C MET A 41 -10.16 -4.68 4.04
N HIS A 42 -11.20 -4.71 3.21
CA HIS A 42 -12.59 -4.59 3.66
C HIS A 42 -13.03 -5.70 4.61
N ALA A 43 -12.48 -6.92 4.47
CA ALA A 43 -12.72 -8.00 5.42
C ALA A 43 -12.20 -7.67 6.84
N LEU A 44 -11.19 -6.80 6.97
CA LEU A 44 -10.71 -6.27 8.26
C LEU A 44 -11.53 -5.06 8.76
N GLY A 45 -12.58 -4.66 8.03
CA GLY A 45 -13.45 -3.56 8.36
C GLY A 45 -12.94 -2.20 7.88
N ASN A 46 -13.43 -1.14 8.50
CA ASN A 46 -13.11 0.22 8.07
C ASN A 46 -11.65 0.57 8.33
N TYR A 47 -10.96 1.07 7.30
CA TYR A 47 -9.64 1.68 7.43
C TYR A 47 -9.66 2.87 8.39
N ARG A 48 -8.69 2.92 9.31
CA ARG A 48 -8.60 3.94 10.37
C ARG A 48 -7.41 4.87 10.15
N SER A 49 -6.20 4.32 10.05
CA SER A 49 -4.97 5.11 9.97
C SER A 49 -3.81 4.32 9.39
N LEU A 50 -2.78 5.04 8.93
CA LEU A 50 -1.47 4.49 8.60
C LEU A 50 -0.44 4.97 9.62
N THR A 51 0.27 4.05 10.26
CA THR A 51 1.38 4.37 11.16
C THR A 51 2.69 3.93 10.54
N GLN A 52 3.72 4.77 10.54
CA GLN A 52 5.03 4.35 10.03
C GLN A 52 5.71 3.42 11.05
N ARG A 53 6.09 2.23 10.58
CA ARG A 53 6.79 1.21 11.37
C ARG A 53 8.31 1.29 11.18
N ARG A 54 8.75 1.46 9.94
CA ARG A 54 10.17 1.55 9.58
C ARG A 54 10.36 2.50 8.40
N ALA A 55 11.46 3.25 8.41
CA ALA A 55 11.96 3.98 7.27
C ALA A 55 13.44 3.69 7.09
N ASP A 56 13.84 3.46 5.84
CA ASP A 56 15.21 3.22 5.41
C ASP A 56 15.44 4.09 4.16
N PRO A 57 15.73 5.39 4.36
CA PRO A 57 15.82 6.37 3.28
C PRO A 57 16.95 6.06 2.28
N ASP A 58 18.05 5.47 2.78
CA ASP A 58 19.21 5.11 1.95
C ASP A 58 18.85 4.09 0.87
N THR A 59 17.89 3.20 1.17
CA THR A 59 17.39 2.20 0.22
C THR A 59 15.99 2.53 -0.34
N GLY A 60 15.42 3.68 0.06
CA GLY A 60 14.07 4.11 -0.29
C GLY A 60 12.96 3.19 0.24
N LYS A 61 13.24 2.35 1.25
CA LYS A 61 12.27 1.36 1.76
C LYS A 61 11.53 1.91 2.98
N TYR A 62 10.22 1.77 2.97
CA TYR A 62 9.35 2.22 4.05
C TYR A 62 8.35 1.11 4.37
N ALA A 63 8.06 0.94 5.65
CA ALA A 63 7.06 0.01 6.13
C ALA A 63 6.07 0.74 7.03
N TYR A 64 4.80 0.45 6.86
CA TYR A 64 3.70 1.06 7.58
C TYR A 64 2.72 0.01 8.07
N ASP A 65 2.12 0.25 9.22
CA ASP A 65 1.02 -0.51 9.75
C ASP A 65 -0.30 0.19 9.36
N ALA A 66 -1.08 -0.45 8.49
CA ALA A 66 -2.41 -0.02 8.09
C ALA A 66 -3.43 -0.58 9.08
N HIS A 67 -4.00 0.28 9.92
CA HIS A 67 -4.95 -0.09 10.94
C HIS A 67 -6.37 -0.11 10.38
N PHE A 68 -7.06 -1.21 10.59
CA PHE A 68 -8.47 -1.40 10.28
C PHE A 68 -9.24 -1.62 11.58
N THR A 69 -10.55 -1.73 11.49
CA THR A 69 -11.40 -1.90 12.68
C THR A 69 -11.17 -3.25 13.36
N ASN A 70 -10.86 -4.30 12.60
CA ASN A 70 -10.73 -5.68 13.08
C ASN A 70 -9.31 -6.27 12.93
N GLY A 71 -8.31 -5.45 12.60
CA GLY A 71 -6.94 -5.93 12.43
C GLY A 71 -6.01 -4.91 11.79
N THR A 72 -4.79 -5.33 11.51
CA THR A 72 -3.75 -4.51 10.90
C THR A 72 -3.11 -5.27 9.73
N MET A 73 -2.70 -4.54 8.70
CA MET A 73 -1.88 -5.08 7.61
C MET A 73 -0.57 -4.32 7.51
N LEU A 74 0.50 -5.02 7.13
CA LEU A 74 1.77 -4.40 6.80
C LEU A 74 1.72 -3.89 5.35
N VAL A 75 2.04 -2.61 5.17
CA VAL A 75 2.22 -1.96 3.88
C VAL A 75 3.70 -1.63 3.70
N GLU A 76 4.31 -2.24 2.70
CA GLU A 76 5.71 -2.01 2.32
C GLU A 76 5.76 -1.20 1.02
N LEU A 77 6.59 -0.17 1.02
CA LEU A 77 6.75 0.78 -0.07
C LEU A 77 8.23 0.92 -0.40
N ARG A 78 8.57 0.91 -1.69
CA ARG A 78 9.88 1.32 -2.19
C ARG A 78 9.73 2.56 -3.05
N ILE A 79 10.41 3.63 -2.65
CA ILE A 79 10.52 4.87 -3.40
C ILE A 79 11.84 4.83 -4.19
N ASP A 80 11.78 5.11 -5.47
CA ASP A 80 12.94 5.20 -6.34
C ASP A 80 13.65 6.57 -6.19
N PRO A 81 14.85 6.77 -6.78
CA PRO A 81 15.55 8.06 -6.71
C PRO A 81 14.80 9.22 -7.38
N SER A 82 13.79 8.95 -8.22
CA SER A 82 12.93 9.97 -8.85
C SER A 82 11.79 10.43 -7.94
N GLY A 83 11.63 9.80 -6.77
CA GLY A 83 10.54 10.07 -5.84
C GLY A 83 9.24 9.34 -6.20
N LYS A 84 9.29 8.36 -7.11
CA LYS A 84 8.15 7.54 -7.51
C LYS A 84 8.14 6.20 -6.80
N VAL A 85 6.97 5.59 -6.75
CA VAL A 85 6.81 4.26 -6.15
C VAL A 85 7.23 3.20 -7.16
N GLY A 86 8.35 2.54 -6.87
CA GLY A 86 8.88 1.43 -7.66
C GLY A 86 8.63 0.05 -7.04
N ALA A 87 7.95 -0.02 -5.89
CA ALA A 87 7.30 -1.23 -5.39
C ALA A 87 6.27 -0.87 -4.32
N TYR A 88 5.13 -1.56 -4.34
CA TYR A 88 4.10 -1.49 -3.30
C TYR A 88 3.61 -2.90 -2.98
N ARG A 89 3.62 -3.27 -1.70
CA ARG A 89 3.16 -4.58 -1.24
C ARG A 89 2.32 -4.41 0.02
N VAL A 90 1.25 -5.18 0.10
CA VAL A 90 0.44 -5.29 1.32
C VAL A 90 0.35 -6.75 1.70
N SER A 91 0.62 -7.05 2.97
CA SER A 91 0.51 -8.39 3.53
C SER A 91 -0.20 -8.33 4.87
N PRO A 92 -0.92 -9.39 5.27
CA PRO A 92 -1.36 -9.53 6.65
C PRO A 92 -0.15 -9.36 7.57
N GLU A 93 -0.30 -8.67 8.70
CA GLU A 93 0.75 -8.74 9.73
C GLU A 93 0.89 -10.21 10.13
N GLN A 94 2.05 -10.81 9.84
CA GLN A 94 2.38 -12.10 10.42
C GLN A 94 2.54 -11.86 11.92
N GLY A 95 1.56 -12.32 12.68
CA GLY A 95 1.65 -12.40 14.13
C GLY A 95 2.99 -13.03 14.51
N ARG A 96 3.68 -12.34 15.40
CA ARG A 96 4.99 -12.73 15.94
C ARG A 96 4.92 -14.07 16.67
#